data_AF-A0A920RTY1-F1
#
_entry.id   AF-A0A920RTY1-F1
#
_cell.length_a   1.000
_cell.length_b   1.000
_cell.length_c   1.000
_cell.angle_alpha   90.00
_cell.angle_beta   90.00
_cell.angle_gamma   90.00
#
_symmetry.space_group_name_H-M   'P 1'
#
loop_
_entity.id
_entity.type
_entity.pdbx_description
1 polymer ?
#
loop_
_entity_poly.entity_id
_entity_poly.type
_entity_poly.pdbx_seq_one_letter_code
_entity_poly.pdbx_strand_id
1 'polypeptide(L)'
;MNEKLGPIELAAGISRFNAITYFYACFICIGVLAGMNFIQGYILTEMLSIPRSSQGTVSGNLAFTQEIIAIVLVALFGMLSDRIGRRPVMVFGTLVVSIGFALYPYATSIP
;
A
#
# COMPACT_ATOMS: atom_id res chain seq x y z
N MET A 1 -25.56 21.79 7.28
CA MET A 1 -25.45 21.94 5.82
C MET A 1 -24.35 20.99 5.37
N ASN A 2 -24.62 20.03 4.49
CA ASN A 2 -23.58 19.10 4.01
C ASN A 2 -22.57 19.88 3.16
N GLU A 3 -21.28 19.68 3.40
CA GLU A 3 -20.24 20.27 2.58
C GLU A 3 -20.16 19.55 1.22
N LYS A 4 -19.82 20.28 0.16
CA LYS A 4 -19.60 19.71 -1.18
C LYS A 4 -18.14 19.87 -1.60
N LEU A 5 -17.61 18.88 -2.30
CA LEU A 5 -16.32 18.95 -2.98
C LEU A 5 -16.55 18.78 -4.48
N GLY A 6 -16.64 19.90 -5.21
CA GLY A 6 -17.03 19.89 -6.62
C GLY A 6 -18.41 19.25 -6.81
N PRO A 7 -18.55 18.18 -7.62
CA PRO A 7 -19.83 17.48 -7.81
C PRO A 7 -20.17 16.49 -6.68
N ILE A 8 -19.28 16.25 -5.72
CA ILE A 8 -19.45 15.25 -4.67
C ILE A 8 -20.09 15.89 -3.43
N GLU A 9 -21.22 15.36 -2.99
CA GLU A 9 -21.83 15.72 -1.70
C GLU A 9 -21.22 14.88 -0.57
N LEU A 10 -20.71 15.54 0.47
CA LEU A 10 -20.10 14.88 1.62
C LEU A 10 -21.16 14.51 2.66
N ALA A 11 -20.94 13.39 3.34
CA ALA A 11 -21.78 12.99 4.45
C ALA A 11 -21.74 14.02 5.59
N ALA A 12 -22.82 14.10 6.37
CA ALA A 12 -22.92 15.03 7.48
C ALA A 12 -21.75 14.85 8.47
N GLY A 13 -21.04 15.93 8.78
CA GLY A 13 -19.88 15.94 9.68
C GLY A 13 -18.53 15.67 9.01
N ILE A 14 -18.48 15.38 7.70
CA ILE A 14 -17.23 15.26 6.95
C ILE A 14 -16.89 16.60 6.31
N SER A 15 -15.73 17.15 6.67
CA SER A 15 -15.22 18.38 6.06
C SER A 15 -14.58 18.11 4.69
N ARG A 16 -14.52 19.14 3.83
CA ARG A 16 -13.76 19.13 2.57
C ARG A 16 -12.30 18.73 2.77
N PHE A 17 -11.70 19.13 3.90
CA PHE A 17 -10.32 18.80 4.22
C PHE A 17 -10.12 17.28 4.40
N ASN A 18 -11.03 16.61 5.11
CA ASN A 18 -10.98 15.15 5.26
C ASN A 18 -11.03 14.44 3.90
N ALA A 19 -11.89 14.92 2.99
CA ALA A 19 -12.01 14.36 1.65
C ALA A 19 -10.73 14.56 0.82
N ILE A 20 -10.15 15.78 0.82
CA ILE A 20 -8.91 16.06 0.09
C ILE A 20 -7.73 15.25 0.65
N THR A 21 -7.59 15.18 1.98
CA THR A 21 -6.53 14.39 2.62
C THR A 21 -6.69 12.91 2.29
N TYR A 22 -7.93 12.40 2.25
CA TYR A 22 -8.19 11.01 1.84
C TYR A 22 -7.80 10.77 0.38
N PHE A 23 -8.19 11.65 -0.54
CA PHE A 23 -7.78 11.52 -1.95
C PHE A 23 -6.27 11.57 -2.12
N TYR A 24 -5.59 12.47 -1.41
CA TYR A 24 -4.13 12.53 -1.40
C TYR A 24 -3.51 11.23 -0.88
N ALA A 25 -4.02 10.68 0.22
CA ALA A 25 -3.55 9.41 0.76
C ALA A 25 -3.76 8.25 -0.23
N CYS A 26 -4.92 8.17 -0.88
CA CYS A 26 -5.18 7.17 -1.92
C CYS A 26 -4.21 7.31 -3.11
N PHE A 27 -3.98 8.54 -3.58
CA PHE A 27 -3.04 8.81 -4.67
C PHE A 27 -1.63 8.30 -4.34
N ILE A 28 -1.12 8.63 -3.15
CA ILE A 28 0.19 8.17 -2.68
C ILE A 28 0.22 6.64 -2.55
N CYS A 29 -0.74 6.03 -1.85
CA CYS A 29 -0.74 4.59 -1.64
C CYS A 29 -0.79 3.80 -2.96
N ILE A 30 -1.65 4.21 -3.90
CA ILE A 30 -1.77 3.57 -5.22
C ILE A 30 -0.48 3.79 -6.03
N GLY A 31 0.05 5.02 -6.05
CA GLY A 31 1.28 5.34 -6.78
C GLY A 31 2.49 4.55 -6.28
N VAL A 32 2.61 4.41 -4.95
CA VAL A 32 3.67 3.62 -4.30
C VAL A 32 3.54 2.15 -4.67
N LEU A 33 2.36 1.54 -4.52
CA LEU A 33 2.10 0.14 -4.91
C LEU A 33 2.39 -0.14 -6.39
N ALA A 34 1.97 0.76 -7.28
CA ALA A 34 2.26 0.65 -8.71
C ALA A 34 3.77 0.80 -9.00
N GLY A 35 4.44 1.73 -8.31
CA GLY A 35 5.88 1.95 -8.41
C GLY A 35 6.70 0.72 -8.02
N MET A 36 6.27 -0.07 -7.03
CA MET A 36 6.96 -1.31 -6.65
C MET A 36 7.01 -2.32 -7.78
N ASN A 37 5.90 -2.50 -8.49
CA ASN A 37 5.83 -3.42 -9.62
C ASN A 37 6.80 -3.00 -10.75
N PHE A 38 7.02 -1.70 -10.92
CA PHE A 38 7.99 -1.19 -11.89
C PHE A 38 9.44 -1.41 -11.45
N ILE A 39 9.77 -1.10 -10.18
CA ILE A 39 11.14 -1.18 -9.65
C ILE A 39 11.58 -2.63 -9.37
N GLN A 40 10.64 -3.54 -9.11
CA GLN A 40 10.95 -4.91 -8.71
C GLN A 40 11.90 -5.63 -9.67
N GLY A 41 11.68 -5.54 -10.99
CA GLY A 41 12.56 -6.16 -11.97
C GLY A 41 13.99 -5.60 -11.95
N TYR A 42 14.14 -4.30 -11.71
CA TYR A 42 15.44 -3.65 -11.56
C TYR A 42 16.19 -4.18 -10.32
N ILE A 43 15.51 -4.25 -9.17
CA ILE A 43 16.12 -4.76 -7.93
C ILE A 43 16.52 -6.23 -8.06
N LEU A 44 15.67 -7.06 -8.65
CA LEU A 44 15.98 -8.47 -8.90
C LEU A 44 17.21 -8.63 -9.81
N THR A 45 17.36 -7.76 -10.82
CA THR A 45 18.47 -7.83 -11.78
C THR A 45 19.76 -7.25 -11.21
N GLU A 46 19.73 -5.99 -10.79
CA GLU A 46 20.95 -5.22 -10.47
C GLU A 46 21.41 -5.40 -9.03
N MET A 47 20.49 -5.61 -8.08
CA MET A 47 20.84 -5.73 -6.65
C MET A 47 21.00 -7.19 -6.23
N LEU A 48 20.19 -8.10 -6.77
CA LEU A 48 20.18 -9.51 -6.40
C LEU A 48 20.80 -10.43 -7.47
N SER A 49 21.19 -9.89 -8.63
CA SER A 49 21.80 -10.66 -9.74
C SER A 49 20.98 -11.88 -10.19
N ILE A 50 19.65 -11.81 -10.11
CA ILE A 50 18.75 -12.91 -10.46
C ILE A 50 18.55 -12.97 -11.98
N PRO A 51 18.78 -14.13 -12.62
CA PRO A 51 18.56 -14.31 -14.05
C PRO A 51 17.12 -14.01 -14.46
N ARG A 52 16.94 -13.29 -15.58
CA ARG A 52 15.61 -12.93 -16.12
C ARG A 52 14.68 -14.13 -16.34
N SER A 53 15.24 -15.31 -16.64
CA SER A 53 14.48 -16.55 -16.82
C SER A 53 13.75 -16.99 -15.55
N SER A 54 14.24 -16.64 -14.37
CA SER A 54 13.67 -17.03 -13.07
C SER A 54 12.90 -15.90 -12.39
N GLN A 55 12.96 -14.67 -12.92
CA GLN A 55 12.28 -13.51 -12.33
C GLN A 55 10.75 -13.68 -12.27
N GLY A 56 10.15 -14.31 -13.28
CA GLY A 56 8.71 -14.57 -13.28
C GLY A 56 8.26 -15.45 -12.11
N THR A 57 9.02 -16.51 -11.82
CA THR A 57 8.74 -17.39 -10.67
C THR A 57 8.94 -16.67 -9.35
N VAL A 58 10.02 -15.90 -9.21
CA VAL A 58 10.31 -15.13 -7.99
C VAL A 58 9.23 -14.08 -7.74
N SER A 59 8.93 -13.23 -8.72
CA SER A 59 7.85 -12.24 -8.63
C SER A 59 6.49 -12.88 -8.36
N GLY A 60 6.20 -14.02 -8.98
CA GLY A 60 4.99 -14.80 -8.73
C GLY A 60 4.89 -15.29 -7.28
N ASN A 61 5.97 -15.84 -6.74
CA ASN A 61 6.02 -16.30 -5.34
C ASN A 61 5.89 -15.14 -4.34
N LEU A 62 6.52 -13.99 -4.62
CA LEU A 62 6.38 -12.79 -3.82
C LEU A 62 4.93 -12.29 -3.80
N ALA A 63 4.30 -12.19 -4.98
CA ALA A 63 2.91 -11.80 -5.10
C ALA A 63 1.96 -12.78 -4.39
N PHE A 64 2.19 -14.10 -4.56
CA PHE A 64 1.41 -15.12 -3.89
C PHE A 64 1.51 -15.01 -2.35
N THR A 65 2.73 -14.82 -1.84
CA THR A 65 2.96 -14.61 -0.40
C THR A 65 2.28 -13.34 0.09
N GLN A 66 2.35 -12.25 -0.70
CA GLN A 66 1.65 -11.00 -0.41
C GLN A 66 0.14 -11.22 -0.30
N GLU A 67 -0.48 -11.97 -1.21
CA GLU A 67 -1.92 -12.24 -1.17
C GLU A 67 -2.33 -13.03 0.08
N ILE A 68 -1.55 -14.03 0.48
CA ILE A 68 -1.80 -14.76 1.74
C ILE A 68 -1.78 -13.80 2.92
N ILE A 69 -0.74 -12.95 3.01
CA ILE A 69 -0.62 -11.95 4.08
C ILE A 69 -1.80 -10.97 4.02
N ALA A 70 -2.18 -10.50 2.83
CA ALA A 70 -3.27 -9.56 2.65
C ALA A 70 -4.61 -10.15 3.13
N ILE A 71 -4.93 -11.39 2.78
CA ILE A 71 -6.16 -12.07 3.22
C ILE A 71 -6.24 -12.13 4.75
N VAL A 72 -5.13 -12.50 5.41
CA VAL A 72 -5.07 -12.58 6.88
C VAL A 72 -5.21 -11.18 7.50
N LEU A 73 -4.49 -10.19 6.99
CA LEU A 73 -4.43 -8.86 7.57
C LEU A 73 -5.70 -8.04 7.31
N VAL A 74 -6.38 -8.23 6.18
CA VAL A 74 -7.61 -7.49 5.84
C VAL A 74 -8.69 -7.69 6.91
N ALA A 75 -8.91 -8.93 7.37
CA ALA A 75 -9.89 -9.21 8.41
C ALA A 75 -9.50 -8.56 9.74
N LEU A 76 -8.23 -8.68 10.13
CA LEU A 76 -7.71 -8.15 11.40
C LEU A 76 -7.75 -6.62 11.45
N PHE A 77 -7.19 -5.95 10.45
CA PHE A 77 -7.14 -4.50 10.39
C PHE A 77 -8.49 -3.87 10.03
N GLY A 78 -9.37 -4.60 9.33
CA GLY A 78 -10.77 -4.20 9.14
C GLY A 78 -11.50 -4.12 10.47
N MET A 79 -11.45 -5.19 11.28
CA MET A 79 -12.04 -5.18 12.63
C MET A 79 -11.41 -4.12 13.53
N LEU A 80 -10.08 -3.94 13.47
CA LEU A 80 -9.40 -2.93 14.26
C LEU A 80 -9.87 -1.52 13.87
N SER A 81 -10.00 -1.25 12.58
CA SER A 81 -10.50 0.02 12.04
C SER A 81 -11.91 0.33 12.53
N ASP A 82 -12.77 -0.67 12.65
CA ASP A 82 -14.12 -0.48 13.17
C ASP A 82 -14.13 -0.16 14.67
N ARG A 83 -13.15 -0.65 15.44
CA ARG A 83 -13.05 -0.42 16.90
C ARG A 83 -12.40 0.90 17.30
N ILE A 84 -11.25 1.23 16.72
CA ILE A 84 -10.47 2.43 17.08
C ILE A 84 -10.65 3.59 16.09
N GLY A 85 -11.48 3.38 15.06
CA GLY A 85 -11.69 4.31 13.97
C GLY A 85 -10.69 4.15 12.83
N ARG A 86 -11.09 4.62 11.65
CA ARG A 86 -10.32 4.47 10.40
C ARG A 86 -9.01 5.25 10.39
N ARG A 87 -8.97 6.44 11.00
CA ARG A 87 -7.82 7.36 10.95
C ARG A 87 -6.52 6.75 11.49
N PRO A 88 -6.45 6.22 12.73
CA PRO A 88 -5.20 5.64 13.25
C PRO A 88 -4.73 4.43 12.43
N VAL A 89 -5.66 3.60 11.96
CA VAL A 89 -5.33 2.43 11.12
C VAL A 89 -4.76 2.85 9.77
N MET A 90 -5.33 3.86 9.11
CA MET A 90 -4.78 4.39 7.86
C MET A 90 -3.37 4.96 8.05
N VAL A 91 -3.14 5.78 9.09
CA VAL A 91 -1.83 6.36 9.37
C VAL A 91 -0.79 5.28 9.63
N PHE A 92 -1.13 4.30 10.46
CA PHE A 92 -0.26 3.15 10.74
C PHE A 92 0.09 2.38 9.46
N GLY A 93 -0.91 2.03 8.64
CA GLY A 93 -0.70 1.33 7.38
C GLY A 93 0.21 2.10 6.41
N THR A 94 -0.03 3.40 6.24
CA THR A 94 0.82 4.25 5.38
C THR A 94 2.26 4.33 5.88
N LEU A 95 2.48 4.42 7.21
CA LEU A 95 3.82 4.42 7.80
C LEU A 95 4.53 3.08 7.56
N VAL A 96 3.85 1.96 7.77
CA VAL A 96 4.41 0.62 7.54
C VAL A 96 4.81 0.44 6.08
N VAL A 97 3.95 0.85 5.13
CA VAL A 97 4.26 0.81 3.69
C VAL A 97 5.47 1.69 3.39
N SER A 98 5.51 2.91 3.92
CA SER A 98 6.62 3.85 3.68
C SER A 98 7.96 3.29 4.18
N ILE A 99 7.98 2.68 5.36
CA ILE A 99 9.17 2.01 5.91
C ILE A 99 9.57 0.80 5.05
N GLY A 100 8.59 -0.04 4.66
CA GLY A 100 8.84 -1.19 3.80
C GLY A 100 9.49 -0.80 2.48
N PHE A 101 8.99 0.27 1.84
CA PHE A 101 9.57 0.79 0.60
C PHE A 101 10.97 1.36 0.79
N ALA A 102 11.22 2.07 1.89
CA ALA A 102 12.56 2.60 2.19
C ALA A 102 13.59 1.48 2.40
N LEU A 103 13.16 0.34 2.96
CA LEU A 103 14.00 -0.83 3.20
C LEU A 103 14.14 -1.74 1.99
N TYR A 104 13.19 -1.73 1.05
CA TYR A 104 13.13 -2.67 -0.07
C TYR A 104 14.41 -2.74 -0.93
N PRO A 105 15.09 -1.62 -1.28
CA PRO A 105 16.35 -1.65 -2.02
C PRO A 105 17.51 -2.29 -1.23
N TYR A 106 17.43 -2.36 0.09
CA TYR A 106 18.48 -2.96 0.91
C TYR A 106 18.34 -4.48 1.06
N ALA A 107 17.36 -5.10 0.39
CA ALA A 107 17.19 -6.55 0.40
C ALA A 107 18.40 -7.26 -0.23
N THR A 108 19.00 -8.18 0.51
CA THR A 108 20.18 -8.95 0.09
C THR A 108 19.87 -10.37 -0.36
N SER A 109 18.65 -10.84 -0.12
CA SER A 109 18.21 -12.21 -0.45
C SER A 109 16.72 -12.26 -0.72
N ILE A 110 16.30 -13.31 -1.41
CA ILE A 110 14.90 -13.70 -1.60
C ILE A 110 14.56 -14.89 -0.68
N PRO A 111 13.36 -14.93 -0.08
CA PRO A 111 12.85 -16.12 0.59
C PRO A 111 12.53 -17.26 -0.38
#